data_AF-A0A0M0X0T3-F1
#
_entry.id   AF-A0A0M0X0T3-F1
#
_cell.length_a   1.000
_cell.length_b   1.000
_cell.length_c   1.000
_cell.angle_alpha   90.00
_cell.angle_beta   90.00
_cell.angle_gamma   90.00
#
_symmetry.space_group_name_H-M   'P 1'
#
loop_
_entity.id
_entity.type
_entity.pdbx_description
1 polymer ?
#
loop_
_entity_poly.entity_id
_entity_poly.type
_entity_poly.pdbx_seq_one_letter_code
_entity_poly.pdbx_strand_id
1 'polypeptide(L)'
;MAEYKKISIHRALTELKMLNHRIEAATNEVSSVLANRKSNSKINGVEIQEYEKQMQASYDKVVSLIDYRNRIKALVVQSNAKTNVMVGKEEMTVAEAIERKQSIQYEKELLEVMQQQYRSAINTVAKENDALPAKLETYLVNILGNKDKQSPEEVKLHTDTFMKRNEYELIDPMNVKKKIEALSNRIEEFESEVDAVLSESNATTFIEVQA
;
A
#
# COMPACT_ATOMS: atom_id res chain seq x y z
N MET A 1 -10.32 -41.34 -13.87
CA MET A 1 -10.22 -40.52 -12.65
C MET A 1 -9.45 -39.27 -13.04
N ALA A 2 -9.89 -38.07 -12.62
CA ALA A 2 -9.13 -36.86 -12.91
C ALA A 2 -7.79 -36.89 -12.17
N GLU A 3 -6.69 -36.62 -12.87
CA GLU A 3 -5.35 -36.59 -12.28
C GLU A 3 -5.11 -35.21 -11.65
N TYR A 4 -4.59 -35.18 -10.42
CA TYR A 4 -4.32 -33.95 -9.68
C TYR A 4 -2.83 -33.83 -9.39
N LYS A 5 -2.29 -32.63 -9.59
CA LYS A 5 -0.90 -32.27 -9.30
C LYS A 5 -0.86 -31.34 -8.09
N LYS A 6 -0.14 -31.76 -7.05
CA LYS A 6 0.14 -30.92 -5.87
C LYS A 6 1.33 -30.01 -6.14
N ILE A 7 1.15 -28.70 -6.02
CA ILE A 7 2.21 -27.69 -6.20
C ILE A 7 2.17 -26.66 -5.08
N SER A 8 3.31 -26.07 -4.72
CA SER A 8 3.34 -24.94 -3.79
C SER A 8 2.77 -23.68 -4.45
N ILE A 9 2.31 -22.71 -3.66
CA ILE A 9 1.85 -21.41 -4.17
C ILE A 9 2.98 -20.71 -4.94
N HIS A 10 4.21 -20.78 -4.47
CA HIS A 10 5.38 -20.23 -5.18
C HIS A 10 5.51 -20.81 -6.61
N ARG A 11 5.35 -22.14 -6.75
CA ARG A 11 5.38 -22.80 -8.07
C ARG A 11 4.16 -22.42 -8.91
N ALA A 12 2.99 -22.33 -8.29
CA ALA A 12 1.76 -21.91 -8.97
C ALA A 12 1.88 -20.48 -9.54
N LEU A 13 2.45 -19.55 -8.79
CA LEU A 13 2.71 -18.18 -9.24
C LEU A 13 3.70 -18.13 -10.41
N THR A 14 4.76 -18.94 -10.35
CA THR A 14 5.71 -19.09 -11.46
C THR A 14 5.03 -19.68 -12.70
N GLU A 15 4.20 -20.70 -12.51
CA GLU A 15 3.45 -21.36 -13.58
C GLU A 15 2.44 -20.39 -14.22
N LEU A 16 1.74 -19.57 -13.45
CA LEU A 16 0.87 -18.49 -13.96
C LEU A 16 1.64 -17.49 -14.83
N LYS A 17 2.85 -17.09 -14.44
CA LYS A 17 3.69 -16.20 -15.25
C LYS A 17 4.06 -16.85 -16.59
N MET A 18 4.48 -18.12 -16.56
CA MET A 18 4.80 -18.87 -17.77
C MET A 18 3.56 -19.08 -18.66
N LEU A 19 2.39 -19.34 -18.08
CA LEU A 19 1.14 -19.47 -18.80
C LEU A 19 0.74 -18.16 -19.47
N ASN A 20 0.91 -17.01 -18.82
CA ASN A 20 0.64 -15.71 -19.45
C ASN A 20 1.46 -15.55 -20.75
N HIS A 21 2.78 -15.82 -20.70
CA HIS A 21 3.64 -15.74 -21.88
C HIS A 21 3.24 -16.76 -22.97
N ARG A 22 2.89 -17.99 -22.58
CA ARG A 22 2.44 -19.03 -23.54
C ARG A 22 1.10 -18.69 -24.18
N ILE A 23 0.16 -18.13 -23.43
CA ILE A 23 -1.13 -17.67 -23.92
C ILE A 23 -0.91 -16.53 -24.90
N GLU A 24 -0.10 -15.53 -24.54
CA GLU A 24 0.22 -14.40 -25.42
C GLU A 24 0.83 -14.87 -26.75
N ALA A 25 1.86 -15.72 -26.69
CA ALA A 25 2.49 -16.29 -27.88
C ALA A 25 1.49 -17.09 -28.74
N ALA A 26 0.74 -18.01 -28.12
CA ALA A 26 -0.23 -18.82 -28.85
C ALA A 26 -1.37 -17.97 -29.45
N THR A 27 -1.83 -16.94 -28.75
CA THR A 27 -2.86 -16.02 -29.24
C THR A 27 -2.40 -15.27 -30.48
N ASN A 28 -1.15 -14.82 -30.51
CA ASN A 28 -0.56 -14.14 -31.67
C ASN A 28 -0.43 -15.06 -32.90
N GLU A 29 -0.40 -16.38 -32.70
CA GLU A 29 -0.31 -17.38 -33.76
C GLU A 29 -1.69 -17.89 -34.25
N VAL A 30 -2.79 -17.56 -33.54
CA VAL A 30 -4.12 -18.04 -33.92
C VAL A 30 -4.58 -17.39 -35.22
N SER A 31 -4.87 -18.23 -36.21
CA SER A 31 -5.62 -17.85 -37.40
C SER A 31 -7.09 -18.19 -37.17
N SER A 32 -7.88 -17.21 -36.72
CA SER A 32 -9.31 -17.40 -36.44
C SER A 32 -10.20 -17.16 -37.67
N VAL A 33 -9.76 -16.30 -38.58
CA VAL A 33 -10.45 -15.97 -39.83
C VAL A 33 -9.45 -15.48 -40.86
N LEU A 34 -9.69 -15.76 -42.14
CA LEU A 34 -8.88 -15.26 -43.24
C LEU A 34 -9.72 -15.02 -44.50
N ALA A 35 -9.28 -14.10 -45.34
CA ALA A 35 -9.86 -13.89 -46.65
C ALA A 35 -9.16 -14.79 -47.69
N ASN A 36 -9.94 -15.54 -48.47
CA ASN A 36 -9.42 -16.37 -49.57
C ASN A 36 -10.24 -16.16 -50.85
N ARG A 37 -9.61 -16.33 -52.02
CA ARG A 37 -10.33 -16.33 -53.29
C ARG A 37 -11.15 -17.60 -53.41
N LYS A 38 -12.39 -17.51 -53.87
CA LYS A 38 -13.28 -18.67 -54.09
C LYS A 38 -12.68 -19.74 -55.02
N SER A 39 -11.81 -19.34 -55.94
CA SER A 39 -11.12 -20.23 -56.87
C SER A 39 -9.93 -20.98 -56.27
N ASN A 40 -9.42 -20.57 -55.11
CA ASN A 40 -8.28 -21.22 -54.48
C ASN A 40 -8.76 -22.46 -53.72
N SER A 41 -8.14 -23.62 -53.97
CA SER A 41 -8.38 -24.86 -53.21
C SER A 41 -7.39 -25.10 -52.07
N LYS A 42 -6.35 -24.25 -51.97
CA LYS A 42 -5.28 -24.37 -50.96
C LYS A 42 -4.91 -23.03 -50.34
N ILE A 43 -4.51 -23.07 -49.07
CA ILE A 43 -3.98 -21.95 -48.28
C ILE A 43 -2.59 -22.36 -47.78
N ASN A 44 -1.55 -21.59 -48.08
CA ASN A 44 -0.16 -21.91 -47.72
C ASN A 44 0.28 -23.35 -48.09
N GLY A 45 -0.22 -23.88 -49.21
CA GLY A 45 0.08 -25.23 -49.68
C GLY A 45 -0.77 -26.35 -49.06
N VAL A 46 -1.64 -26.04 -48.09
CA VAL A 46 -2.54 -26.97 -47.40
C VAL A 46 -3.96 -26.87 -47.97
N GLU A 47 -4.68 -27.98 -48.09
CA GLU A 47 -6.10 -27.96 -48.51
C GLU A 47 -6.97 -27.21 -47.49
N ILE A 48 -8.02 -26.53 -47.97
CA ILE A 48 -8.87 -25.69 -47.10
C ILE A 48 -9.40 -26.45 -45.89
N GLN A 49 -9.93 -27.66 -46.07
CA GLN A 49 -10.49 -28.46 -44.97
C GLN A 49 -9.45 -28.79 -43.89
N GLU A 50 -8.21 -29.03 -44.30
CA GLU A 50 -7.14 -29.33 -43.35
C GLU A 50 -6.64 -28.05 -42.68
N TYR A 51 -6.63 -26.93 -43.39
CA TYR A 51 -6.32 -25.63 -42.82
C TYR A 51 -7.37 -25.19 -41.79
N GLU A 52 -8.67 -25.41 -42.06
CA GLU A 52 -9.77 -25.16 -41.11
C GLU A 52 -9.58 -25.94 -39.80
N LYS A 53 -9.16 -27.20 -39.88
CA LYS A 53 -8.82 -27.99 -38.67
C LYS A 53 -7.63 -27.40 -37.92
N GLN A 54 -6.60 -26.92 -38.62
CA GLN A 54 -5.46 -26.26 -37.99
C GLN A 54 -5.87 -24.96 -37.29
N MET A 55 -6.78 -24.18 -37.90
CA MET A 55 -7.36 -22.98 -37.29
C MET A 55 -8.10 -23.34 -36.00
N GLN A 56 -9.00 -24.33 -36.03
CA GLN A 56 -9.73 -24.78 -34.84
C GLN A 56 -8.77 -25.31 -33.76
N ALA A 57 -7.80 -26.14 -34.12
CA ALA A 57 -6.83 -26.69 -33.18
C ALA A 57 -5.96 -25.58 -32.52
N SER A 58 -5.60 -24.53 -33.27
CA SER A 58 -4.87 -23.39 -32.72
C SER A 58 -5.71 -22.61 -31.69
N TYR A 59 -6.99 -22.44 -31.97
CA TYR A 59 -7.93 -21.81 -31.05
C TYR A 59 -8.15 -22.65 -29.78
N ASP A 60 -8.42 -23.96 -29.93
CA ASP A 60 -8.64 -24.88 -28.81
C ASP A 60 -7.41 -24.94 -27.88
N LYS A 61 -6.20 -24.85 -28.46
CA LYS A 61 -4.95 -24.74 -27.70
C LYS A 61 -4.91 -23.45 -26.86
N VAL A 62 -5.31 -22.31 -27.40
CA VAL A 62 -5.36 -21.06 -26.62
C VAL A 62 -6.40 -21.14 -25.50
N VAL A 63 -7.61 -21.62 -25.81
CA VAL A 63 -8.69 -21.75 -24.82
C VAL A 63 -8.29 -22.68 -23.68
N SER A 64 -7.73 -23.85 -23.98
CA SER A 64 -7.26 -24.78 -22.95
C SER A 64 -6.17 -24.20 -22.05
N LEU A 65 -5.25 -23.39 -22.61
CA LEU A 65 -4.25 -22.67 -21.81
C LEU A 65 -4.89 -21.63 -20.88
N ILE A 66 -5.88 -20.88 -21.38
CA ILE A 66 -6.63 -19.88 -20.59
C ILE A 66 -7.39 -20.55 -19.44
N ASP A 67 -8.10 -21.65 -19.72
CA ASP A 67 -8.87 -22.38 -18.71
C ASP A 67 -7.97 -22.95 -17.61
N TYR A 68 -6.83 -23.54 -18.00
CA TYR A 68 -5.86 -24.06 -17.06
C TYR A 68 -5.25 -22.95 -16.19
N ARG A 69 -4.89 -21.82 -16.79
CA ARG A 69 -4.42 -20.62 -16.05
C ARG A 69 -5.46 -20.12 -15.06
N ASN A 70 -6.73 -20.01 -15.47
CA ASN A 70 -7.81 -19.53 -14.63
C ASN A 70 -8.06 -20.46 -13.43
N ARG A 71 -7.97 -21.78 -13.65
CA ARG A 71 -8.06 -22.78 -12.58
C ARG A 71 -6.97 -22.60 -11.52
N ILE A 72 -5.72 -22.47 -11.95
CA ILE A 72 -4.60 -22.21 -11.01
C ILE A 72 -4.83 -20.89 -10.27
N LYS A 73 -5.20 -19.82 -10.97
CA LYS A 73 -5.41 -18.51 -10.34
C LYS A 73 -6.52 -18.55 -9.31
N ALA A 74 -7.63 -19.23 -9.59
CA ALA A 74 -8.73 -19.39 -8.65
C ALA A 74 -8.29 -20.11 -7.36
N LEU A 75 -7.51 -21.18 -7.50
CA LEU A 75 -6.96 -21.92 -6.35
C LEU A 75 -5.99 -21.06 -5.52
N VAL A 76 -5.12 -20.29 -6.17
CA VAL A 76 -4.22 -19.35 -5.47
C VAL A 76 -5.01 -18.29 -4.70
N VAL A 77 -6.03 -17.68 -5.32
CA VAL A 77 -6.88 -16.69 -4.66
C VAL A 77 -7.60 -17.30 -3.45
N GLN A 78 -8.15 -18.51 -3.61
CA GLN A 78 -8.80 -19.22 -2.52
C GLN A 78 -7.83 -19.54 -1.37
N SER A 79 -6.60 -19.96 -1.69
CA SER A 79 -5.57 -20.22 -0.69
C SER A 79 -5.21 -18.94 0.06
N ASN A 80 -4.97 -17.84 -0.65
CA ASN A 80 -4.61 -16.57 -0.04
C ASN A 80 -5.69 -16.05 0.91
N ALA A 81 -6.97 -16.26 0.57
CA ALA A 81 -8.10 -15.86 1.39
C ALA A 81 -8.30 -16.74 2.65
N LYS A 82 -7.65 -17.91 2.72
CA LYS A 82 -7.84 -18.88 3.83
C LYS A 82 -6.60 -19.06 4.70
N THR A 83 -5.41 -18.80 4.17
CA THR A 83 -4.15 -18.96 4.88
C THR A 83 -3.90 -17.73 5.76
N ASN A 84 -3.81 -17.93 7.07
CA ASN A 84 -3.39 -16.90 8.01
C ASN A 84 -1.86 -16.84 8.10
N VAL A 85 -1.35 -15.63 8.33
CA VAL A 85 0.04 -15.30 8.56
C VAL A 85 0.14 -14.27 9.69
N MET A 86 1.28 -14.27 10.38
CA MET A 86 1.59 -13.27 11.39
C MET A 86 2.60 -12.29 10.79
N VAL A 87 2.22 -11.02 10.68
CA VAL A 87 3.11 -9.96 10.21
C VAL A 87 3.32 -8.99 11.36
N GLY A 88 4.53 -8.99 11.93
CA GLY A 88 4.78 -8.34 13.21
C GLY A 88 3.94 -8.95 14.32
N LYS A 89 3.03 -8.15 14.89
CA LYS A 89 2.09 -8.56 15.95
C LYS A 89 0.66 -8.79 15.46
N GLU A 90 0.39 -8.61 14.18
CA GLU A 90 -0.95 -8.70 13.63
C GLU A 90 -1.11 -10.01 12.87
N GLU A 91 -2.11 -10.82 13.26
CA GLU A 91 -2.56 -11.97 12.50
C GLU A 91 -3.52 -11.49 11.41
N MET A 92 -3.27 -11.91 10.17
CA MET A 92 -4.10 -11.58 9.01
C MET A 92 -4.00 -12.68 7.96
N THR A 93 -4.94 -12.75 7.04
CA THR A 93 -4.84 -13.63 5.87
C THR A 93 -3.74 -13.16 4.93
N VAL A 94 -3.21 -14.08 4.11
CA VAL A 94 -2.28 -13.74 3.03
C VAL A 94 -2.90 -12.70 2.07
N ALA A 95 -4.21 -12.79 1.82
CA ALA A 95 -4.92 -11.80 1.02
C ALA A 95 -4.91 -10.40 1.66
N GLU A 96 -5.18 -10.31 2.95
CA GLU A 96 -5.12 -9.05 3.71
C GLU A 96 -3.69 -8.50 3.76
N ALA A 97 -2.67 -9.34 3.96
CA ALA A 97 -1.27 -8.90 3.93
C ALA A 97 -0.89 -8.30 2.56
N ILE A 98 -1.34 -8.91 1.46
CA ILE A 98 -1.11 -8.38 0.10
C ILE A 98 -1.80 -7.03 -0.11
N GLU A 99 -3.06 -6.89 0.33
CA GLU A 99 -3.79 -5.61 0.26
C GLU A 99 -3.11 -4.54 1.11
N ARG A 100 -2.70 -4.91 2.33
CA ARG A 100 -2.06 -4.02 3.30
C ARG A 100 -0.75 -3.43 2.78
N LYS A 101 -0.01 -4.15 1.93
CA LYS A 101 1.17 -3.58 1.23
C LYS A 101 0.84 -2.34 0.39
N GLN A 102 -0.39 -2.23 -0.11
CA GLN A 102 -0.86 -1.07 -0.85
C GLN A 102 -1.47 -0.02 0.08
N SER A 103 -2.34 -0.44 1.00
CA SER A 103 -3.09 0.48 1.86
C SER A 103 -2.27 1.08 3.01
N ILE A 104 -1.11 0.51 3.36
CA ILE A 104 -0.19 1.10 4.36
C ILE A 104 0.25 2.52 4.01
N GLN A 105 0.19 2.90 2.74
CA GLN A 105 0.46 4.26 2.30
C GLN A 105 -0.44 5.30 3.00
N TYR A 106 -1.69 4.97 3.32
CA TYR A 106 -2.58 5.88 4.06
C TYR A 106 -2.08 6.14 5.49
N GLU A 107 -1.52 5.13 6.14
CA GLU A 107 -0.92 5.26 7.47
C GLU A 107 0.36 6.12 7.41
N LYS A 108 1.16 5.97 6.35
CA LYS A 108 2.37 6.77 6.12
C LYS A 108 2.05 8.24 5.88
N GLU A 109 1.03 8.54 5.08
CA GLU A 109 0.56 9.90 4.84
C GLU A 109 0.03 10.54 6.14
N LEU A 110 -0.75 9.80 6.93
CA LEU A 110 -1.21 10.26 8.23
C LEU A 110 -0.03 10.56 9.17
N LEU A 111 0.97 9.67 9.22
CA LEU A 111 2.17 9.85 10.03
C LEU A 111 2.92 11.13 9.63
N GLU A 112 3.10 11.35 8.34
CA GLU A 112 3.76 12.55 7.82
C GLU A 112 3.03 13.83 8.25
N VAL A 113 1.71 13.88 8.06
CA VAL A 113 0.88 15.03 8.47
C VAL A 113 0.98 15.27 9.97
N MET A 114 0.87 14.22 10.79
CA MET A 114 0.98 14.34 12.25
C MET A 114 2.35 14.86 12.67
N GLN A 115 3.44 14.36 12.07
CA GLN A 115 4.79 14.83 12.35
C GLN A 115 4.99 16.30 11.95
N GLN A 116 4.51 16.70 10.77
CA GLN A 116 4.59 18.09 10.31
C GLN A 116 3.82 19.03 11.23
N GLN A 117 2.57 18.69 11.58
CA GLN A 117 1.73 19.48 12.47
C GLN A 117 2.35 19.61 13.86
N TYR A 118 2.83 18.50 14.43
CA TYR A 118 3.46 18.50 15.75
C TYR A 118 4.72 19.39 15.78
N ARG A 119 5.60 19.26 14.78
CA ARG A 119 6.80 20.10 14.66
C ARG A 119 6.44 21.57 14.49
N SER A 120 5.47 21.87 13.64
CA SER A 120 5.01 23.25 13.39
C SER A 120 4.42 23.89 14.66
N ALA A 121 3.58 23.16 15.40
CA ALA A 121 2.97 23.64 16.63
C ALA A 121 4.02 23.92 17.71
N ILE A 122 4.96 23.00 17.93
CA ILE A 122 6.06 23.19 18.89
C ILE A 122 6.92 24.39 18.51
N ASN A 123 7.30 24.50 17.24
CA ASN A 123 8.14 25.62 16.78
C ASN A 123 7.41 26.97 16.94
N THR A 124 6.09 27.00 16.71
CA THR A 124 5.28 28.21 16.88
C THR A 124 5.19 28.61 18.35
N VAL A 125 4.88 27.65 19.23
CA VAL A 125 4.81 27.89 20.68
C VAL A 125 6.16 28.37 21.21
N ALA A 126 7.26 27.70 20.85
CA ALA A 126 8.60 28.09 21.25
C ALA A 126 8.94 29.51 20.74
N LYS A 127 8.73 29.79 19.45
CA LYS A 127 9.05 31.09 18.85
C LYS A 127 8.26 32.23 19.48
N GLU A 128 6.95 32.08 19.69
CA GLU A 128 6.13 33.16 20.24
C GLU A 128 6.41 33.38 21.73
N ASN A 129 6.69 32.30 22.49
CA ASN A 129 7.06 32.40 23.89
C ASN A 129 8.48 32.96 24.09
N ASP A 130 9.43 32.67 23.19
CA ASP A 130 10.78 33.24 23.21
C ASP A 130 10.77 34.75 22.90
N ALA A 131 9.82 35.20 22.07
CA ALA A 131 9.64 36.63 21.74
C ALA A 131 8.85 37.40 22.82
N LEU A 132 8.20 36.70 23.74
CA LEU A 132 7.28 37.27 24.74
C LEU A 132 7.97 38.25 25.71
N PRO A 133 9.18 37.99 26.23
CA PRO A 133 9.86 38.91 27.16
C PRO A 133 10.16 40.28 26.53
N ALA A 134 10.59 40.32 25.27
CA ALA A 134 10.86 41.58 24.57
C ALA A 134 9.57 42.36 24.28
N LYS A 135 8.48 41.67 23.93
CA LYS A 135 7.15 42.27 23.76
C LYS A 135 6.62 42.81 25.10
N LEU A 136 6.81 42.07 26.19
CA LEU A 136 6.44 42.47 27.54
C LEU A 136 7.21 43.73 27.99
N GLU A 137 8.52 43.78 27.75
CA GLU A 137 9.33 44.95 28.09
C GLU A 137 8.84 46.21 27.36
N THR A 138 8.59 46.09 26.05
CA THR A 138 8.03 47.17 25.23
C THR A 138 6.65 47.60 25.74
N TYR A 139 5.79 46.64 26.08
CA TYR A 139 4.44 46.89 26.62
C TYR A 139 4.49 47.64 27.97
N LEU A 140 5.37 47.22 28.89
CA LEU A 140 5.53 47.86 30.20
C LEU A 140 6.06 49.29 30.06
N VAL A 141 7.02 49.53 29.15
CA VAL A 141 7.52 50.89 28.85
C VAL A 141 6.41 51.78 28.29
N ASN A 142 5.57 51.26 27.39
CA ASN A 142 4.49 52.01 26.77
C ASN A 142 3.34 52.36 27.74
N ILE A 143 2.99 51.46 28.67
CA ILE A 143 1.88 51.70 29.62
C ILE A 143 2.32 52.47 30.87
N LEU A 144 3.46 52.10 31.45
CA LEU A 144 3.88 52.61 32.76
C LEU A 144 4.88 53.78 32.65
N GLY A 145 5.43 54.03 31.45
CA GLY A 145 6.45 55.05 31.24
C GLY A 145 7.75 54.71 31.98
N ASN A 146 8.33 55.68 32.72
CA ASN A 146 9.51 55.44 33.54
C ASN A 146 9.17 54.53 34.73
N LYS A 147 9.74 53.32 34.74
CA LYS A 147 9.53 52.28 35.77
C LYS A 147 9.85 52.75 37.20
N ASP A 148 10.64 53.82 37.36
CA ASP A 148 11.11 54.33 38.65
C ASP A 148 10.05 55.05 39.51
N LYS A 149 8.81 55.26 39.01
CA LYS A 149 7.73 55.97 39.74
C LYS A 149 6.50 55.11 40.06
N GLN A 150 6.53 53.82 39.78
CA GLN A 150 5.34 52.95 39.78
C GLN A 150 5.37 51.91 40.90
N SER A 151 4.17 51.51 41.37
CA SER A 151 4.03 50.50 42.41
C SER A 151 4.48 49.12 41.89
N PRO A 152 5.25 48.33 42.67
CA PRO A 152 5.57 46.93 42.32
C PRO A 152 4.33 46.08 42.04
N GLU A 153 3.18 46.41 42.62
CA GLU A 153 1.92 45.69 42.45
C GLU A 153 1.28 45.95 41.08
N GLU A 154 1.39 47.19 40.56
CA GLU A 154 0.87 47.57 39.24
C GLU A 154 1.69 46.93 38.12
N VAL A 155 3.03 46.94 38.25
CA VAL A 155 3.94 46.27 37.31
C VAL A 155 3.65 44.77 37.24
N LYS A 156 3.41 44.13 38.39
CA LYS A 156 3.08 42.71 38.47
C LYS A 156 1.72 42.41 37.83
N LEU A 157 0.68 43.19 38.14
CA LEU A 157 -0.65 43.01 37.57
C LEU A 157 -0.65 43.12 36.03
N HIS A 158 0.05 44.11 35.48
CA HIS A 158 0.17 44.29 34.04
C HIS A 158 1.00 43.18 33.38
N THR A 159 2.04 42.68 34.06
CA THR A 159 2.83 41.54 33.62
C THR A 159 1.98 40.26 33.55
N ASP A 160 1.30 39.90 34.64
CA ASP A 160 0.48 38.68 34.71
C ASP A 160 -0.67 38.72 33.69
N THR A 161 -1.30 39.89 33.52
CA THR A 161 -2.35 40.10 32.50
C THR A 161 -1.81 39.97 31.08
N PHE A 162 -0.59 40.47 30.82
CA PHE A 162 0.04 40.38 29.51
C PHE A 162 0.42 38.93 29.19
N MET A 163 1.08 38.23 30.12
CA MET A 163 1.47 36.83 29.94
C MET A 163 0.25 35.94 29.69
N LYS A 164 -0.79 36.04 30.52
CA LYS A 164 -2.03 35.25 30.36
C LYS A 164 -2.74 35.47 29.02
N ARG A 165 -2.58 36.64 28.41
CA ARG A 165 -3.21 36.98 27.12
C ARG A 165 -2.38 36.59 25.91
N ASN A 166 -1.06 36.45 26.05
CA ASN A 166 -0.14 36.35 24.92
C ASN A 166 0.74 35.10 24.95
N GLU A 167 0.80 34.37 26.07
CA GLU A 167 1.51 33.09 26.17
C GLU A 167 0.82 32.03 25.30
N TYR A 168 1.62 31.36 24.47
CA TYR A 168 1.15 30.28 23.62
C TYR A 168 1.22 28.96 24.40
N GLU A 169 0.14 28.21 24.33
CA GLU A 169 0.05 26.85 24.89
C GLU A 169 -0.08 25.83 23.75
N LEU A 170 0.57 24.68 23.91
CA LEU A 170 0.39 23.55 23.01
C LEU A 170 -0.87 22.78 23.40
N ILE A 171 -1.89 22.80 22.53
CA ILE A 171 -3.12 22.03 22.73
C ILE A 171 -2.92 20.63 22.13
N ASP A 172 -2.62 19.64 22.97
CA ASP A 172 -2.46 18.23 22.56
C ASP A 172 -3.36 17.27 23.37
N PRO A 173 -4.66 17.16 23.03
CA PRO A 173 -5.58 16.27 23.72
C PRO A 173 -5.35 14.79 23.38
N MET A 174 -4.60 14.48 22.31
CA MET A 174 -4.44 13.12 21.81
C MET A 174 -3.10 12.48 22.18
N ASN A 175 -2.21 13.24 22.80
CA ASN A 175 -0.81 12.87 22.98
C ASN A 175 -0.17 12.47 21.64
N VAL A 176 -0.18 13.42 20.70
CA VAL A 176 0.21 13.24 19.29
C VAL A 176 1.60 12.61 19.19
N LYS A 177 2.56 12.98 20.06
CA LYS A 177 3.89 12.37 20.07
C LYS A 177 3.85 10.85 20.27
N LYS A 178 3.10 10.36 21.26
CA LYS A 178 2.97 8.91 21.51
C LYS A 178 2.27 8.21 20.35
N LYS A 179 1.29 8.85 19.72
CA LYS A 179 0.62 8.28 18.54
C LYS A 179 1.53 8.20 17.33
N ILE A 180 2.39 9.21 17.10
CA ILE A 180 3.42 9.18 16.07
C ILE A 180 4.37 8.00 16.30
N GLU A 181 4.87 7.82 17.52
CA GLU A 181 5.77 6.71 17.86
C GLU A 181 5.10 5.35 17.64
N ALA A 182 3.86 5.17 18.10
CA ALA A 182 3.12 3.93 17.92
C ALA A 182 2.82 3.63 16.44
N LEU A 183 2.45 4.63 15.65
CA LEU A 183 2.17 4.47 14.23
C LEU A 183 3.44 4.19 13.42
N SER A 184 4.55 4.87 13.71
CA SER A 184 5.86 4.61 13.08
C SER A 184 6.30 3.18 13.31
N ASN A 185 6.24 2.71 14.56
CA ASN A 185 6.64 1.35 14.91
C ASN A 185 5.79 0.30 14.19
N ARG A 186 4.46 0.51 14.09
CA ARG A 186 3.57 -0.42 13.36
C ARG A 186 3.86 -0.46 11.87
N ILE A 187 4.15 0.69 11.27
CA ILE A 187 4.51 0.77 9.85
C ILE A 187 5.84 0.04 9.60
N GLU A 188 6.87 0.35 10.39
CA GLU A 188 8.19 -0.25 10.27
C GLU A 188 8.15 -1.77 10.45
N GLU A 189 7.47 -2.25 11.49
CA GLU A 189 7.33 -3.68 11.79
C GLU A 189 6.59 -4.43 10.67
N PHE A 190 5.58 -3.81 10.05
CA PHE A 190 4.89 -4.41 8.92
C PHE A 190 5.78 -4.43 7.65
N GLU A 191 6.38 -3.29 7.29
CA GLU A 191 7.19 -3.17 6.07
C GLU A 191 8.45 -4.05 6.12
N SER A 192 9.02 -4.30 7.30
CA SER A 192 10.20 -5.16 7.43
C SER A 192 9.90 -6.65 7.28
N GLU A 193 8.72 -7.10 7.72
CA GLU A 193 8.39 -8.54 7.81
C GLU A 193 7.53 -9.05 6.66
N VAL A 194 6.65 -8.21 6.09
CA VAL A 194 5.58 -8.67 5.18
C VAL A 194 6.11 -9.48 4.00
N ASP A 195 7.23 -9.08 3.39
CA ASP A 195 7.78 -9.78 2.22
C ASP A 195 8.38 -11.14 2.56
N ALA A 196 9.05 -11.25 3.71
CA ALA A 196 9.61 -12.52 4.18
C ALA A 196 8.46 -13.49 4.49
N VAL A 197 7.48 -13.04 5.28
CA VAL A 197 6.32 -13.85 5.68
C VAL A 197 5.51 -14.32 4.47
N LEU A 198 5.25 -13.45 3.50
CA LEU A 198 4.55 -13.83 2.26
C LEU A 198 5.37 -14.83 1.44
N SER A 199 6.68 -14.67 1.36
CA SER A 199 7.57 -15.60 0.65
C SER A 199 7.57 -16.99 1.27
N GLU A 200 7.69 -17.07 2.60
CA GLU A 200 7.65 -18.31 3.38
C GLU A 200 6.29 -19.01 3.25
N SER A 201 5.20 -18.26 3.39
CA SER A 201 3.84 -18.78 3.19
C SER A 201 3.65 -19.33 1.78
N ASN A 202 4.15 -18.62 0.76
CA ASN A 202 4.10 -19.10 -0.63
C ASN A 202 4.90 -20.39 -0.85
N ALA A 203 6.04 -20.56 -0.16
CA ALA A 203 6.88 -21.74 -0.29
C ALA A 203 6.31 -22.97 0.45
N THR A 204 5.59 -22.74 1.55
CA THR A 204 5.10 -23.80 2.46
C THR A 204 3.62 -24.15 2.29
N THR A 205 2.86 -23.32 1.58
CA THR A 205 1.45 -23.57 1.25
C THR A 205 1.31 -24.27 -0.09
N PHE A 206 0.40 -25.25 -0.19
CA PHE A 206 0.21 -26.09 -1.38
C PHE A 206 -1.24 -26.08 -1.87
N ILE A 207 -1.41 -26.19 -3.20
CA ILE A 207 -2.69 -26.35 -3.88
C ILE A 207 -2.68 -27.62 -4.73
N GLU A 208 -3.87 -28.16 -4.98
CA GLU A 208 -4.08 -29.31 -5.87
C GLU A 208 -4.76 -28.85 -7.16
N VAL A 209 -4.06 -29.00 -8.28
CA VAL A 209 -4.51 -28.55 -9.60
C VAL A 209 -4.87 -29.77 -10.43
N GLN A 210 -6.07 -29.78 -11.01
CA GLN A 210 -6.45 -30.80 -11.98
C GLN A 210 -5.62 -30.63 -13.27
N ALA A 211 -4.91 -31.70 -13.65
CA ALA A 211 -4.12 -31.81 -14.87
C ALA A 211 -4.99 -31.73 -16.13
#